data_AF-A0A0G0ZDE5-F1
#
_entry.id   AF-A0A0G0ZDE5-F1
#
_cell.length_a   1.000
_cell.length_b   1.000
_cell.length_c   1.000
_cell.angle_alpha   90.00
_cell.angle_beta   90.00
_cell.angle_gamma   90.00
#
_symmetry.space_group_name_H-M   'P 1'
#
loop_
_entity.id
_entity.type
_entity.pdbx_description
1 polymer ?
#
loop_
_entity_poly.entity_id
_entity_poly.type
_entity_poly.pdbx_seq_one_letter_code
_entity_poly.pdbx_strand_id
1 'polypeptide(L)'
;MKRRFKYFFTLFLALSAFLTWRTVLSLENPTLKFYMLDIGQGDAIFIETPSGNQVLVDGGTGKKVLSELGDVMPFFDRSIDAVFLTHPDLDHVGGLPEVLKNYDVDLYVDPGQPDTLGEYAEVERLVREKDIKRLVGRRGMKFLLDKDVVVEVLFPEKIADGGNNNKNSLVLRLSYKNEDFLMTGDAERPAEYFLIAKENDLHSEVQKVQPRICFWKMFVLLTP
;
A
#
# COMPACT_ATOMS: atom_id res chain seq x y z
N MET A 1 24.99 42.60 -29.88
CA MET A 1 25.02 41.38 -29.03
C MET A 1 23.72 41.11 -28.27
N LYS A 2 23.18 42.05 -27.49
CA LYS A 2 21.99 41.81 -26.62
C LYS A 2 20.72 41.27 -27.34
N ARG A 3 20.48 41.68 -28.60
CA ARG A 3 19.28 41.24 -29.36
C ARG A 3 19.37 39.77 -29.80
N ARG A 4 20.56 39.28 -30.17
CA ARG A 4 20.79 37.87 -30.51
C ARG A 4 20.69 36.97 -29.28
N PHE A 5 21.20 37.42 -28.12
CA PHE A 5 21.08 36.71 -26.85
C PHE A 5 19.63 36.46 -26.43
N LYS A 6 18.73 37.43 -26.64
CA LYS A 6 17.28 37.27 -26.37
C LYS A 6 16.64 36.15 -27.19
N TYR A 7 17.03 35.99 -28.46
CA TYR A 7 16.51 34.92 -29.31
C TYR A 7 17.04 33.55 -28.89
N PHE A 8 18.32 33.44 -28.54
CA PHE A 8 18.87 32.18 -28.01
C PHE A 8 18.21 31.78 -26.69
N PHE A 9 17.99 32.74 -25.78
CA PHE A 9 17.36 32.49 -24.50
C PHE A 9 15.89 32.07 -24.63
N THR A 10 15.12 32.73 -25.51
CA THR A 10 13.73 32.36 -25.79
C THR A 10 13.63 31.00 -26.48
N LEU A 11 14.52 30.69 -27.43
CA LEU A 11 14.59 29.37 -28.06
C LEU A 11 14.92 28.27 -27.04
N PHE A 12 15.83 28.54 -26.11
CA PHE A 12 16.18 27.61 -25.04
C PHE A 12 14.98 27.31 -24.13
N LEU A 13 14.24 28.34 -23.69
CA LEU A 13 13.02 28.16 -22.88
C LEU A 13 11.92 27.41 -23.64
N ALA A 14 11.73 27.72 -24.92
CA ALA A 14 10.76 27.02 -25.76
C ALA A 14 11.13 25.54 -25.94
N LEU A 15 12.43 25.24 -26.13
CA LEU A 15 12.92 23.87 -26.23
C LEU A 15 12.79 23.13 -24.90
N SER A 16 13.12 23.76 -23.76
CA SER A 16 12.96 23.12 -22.45
C SER A 16 11.50 22.83 -22.14
N ALA A 17 10.58 23.76 -22.47
CA ALA A 17 9.14 23.58 -22.32
C ALA A 17 8.60 22.47 -23.25
N PHE A 18 9.06 22.43 -24.50
CA PHE A 18 8.70 21.38 -25.45
C PHE A 18 9.17 20.00 -24.98
N LEU A 19 10.41 19.91 -24.49
CA LEU A 19 10.95 18.66 -23.96
C LEU A 19 10.17 18.21 -22.72
N THR A 20 9.89 19.10 -21.76
CA THR A 20 9.07 18.76 -20.58
C THR A 20 7.67 18.31 -20.98
N TRP A 21 6.99 19.02 -21.89
CA TRP A 21 5.64 18.64 -22.32
C TRP A 21 5.64 17.33 -23.10
N ARG A 22 6.67 17.07 -23.91
CA ARG A 22 6.84 15.79 -24.58
C ARG A 22 7.00 14.66 -23.57
N THR A 23 7.80 14.85 -22.51
CA THR A 23 7.95 13.85 -21.45
C THR A 23 6.63 13.61 -20.72
N VAL A 24 5.89 14.69 -20.39
CA VAL A 24 4.57 14.60 -19.73
C VAL A 24 3.56 13.86 -20.61
N LEU A 25 3.53 14.15 -21.91
CA LEU A 25 2.65 13.48 -22.88
C LEU A 25 3.09 12.06 -23.22
N SER A 26 4.35 11.70 -22.96
CA SER A 26 4.87 10.35 -23.16
C SER A 26 4.87 9.50 -21.89
N LEU A 27 4.42 10.05 -20.76
CA LEU A 27 4.11 9.22 -19.60
C LEU A 27 3.04 8.23 -20.04
N GLU A 28 3.34 6.94 -19.91
CA GLU A 28 2.38 5.88 -20.17
C GLU A 28 1.08 6.15 -19.40
N ASN A 29 -0.04 5.64 -19.91
CA ASN A 29 -1.31 5.72 -19.19
C ASN A 29 -1.06 5.25 -17.75
N PRO A 30 -1.32 6.09 -16.74
CA PRO A 30 -0.99 5.71 -15.38
C PRO A 30 -1.75 4.42 -15.02
N THR A 31 -0.99 3.38 -14.69
CA THR A 31 -1.49 2.07 -14.28
C THR A 31 -1.38 1.93 -12.77
N LEU A 32 -2.24 1.10 -12.18
CA LEU A 32 -2.02 0.62 -10.83
C LEU A 32 -0.67 -0.11 -10.77
N LYS A 33 0.16 0.27 -9.82
CA LYS A 33 1.40 -0.45 -9.50
C LYS A 33 1.19 -1.20 -8.20
N PHE A 34 1.47 -2.50 -8.22
CA PHE A 34 1.38 -3.38 -7.06
C PHE A 34 2.75 -4.02 -6.83
N TYR A 35 3.37 -3.71 -5.70
CA TYR A 35 4.72 -4.15 -5.35
C TYR A 35 4.68 -5.02 -4.10
N MET A 36 5.10 -6.27 -4.23
CA MET A 36 5.49 -7.07 -3.08
C MET A 36 6.94 -6.75 -2.72
N LEU A 37 7.16 -6.11 -1.58
CA LEU A 37 8.49 -5.68 -1.16
C LEU A 37 9.26 -6.89 -0.61
N ASP A 38 10.52 -7.05 -0.99
CA ASP A 38 11.35 -8.12 -0.45
C ASP A 38 11.84 -7.71 0.94
N ILE A 39 11.02 -7.94 1.96
CA ILE A 39 11.35 -7.59 3.36
C ILE A 39 11.95 -8.77 4.15
N GLY A 40 12.19 -9.91 3.49
CA GLY A 40 12.70 -11.12 4.13
C GLY A 40 11.59 -11.96 4.78
N GLN A 41 11.22 -11.64 6.02
CA GLN A 41 10.18 -12.36 6.77
C GLN A 41 8.92 -11.50 6.98
N GLY A 42 7.77 -12.08 6.62
CA GLY A 42 6.43 -11.52 6.73
C GLY A 42 6.00 -10.81 5.45
N ASP A 43 5.08 -9.85 5.58
CA ASP A 43 4.46 -9.16 4.45
C ASP A 43 4.78 -7.65 4.46
N ALA A 44 5.03 -7.10 3.28
CA ALA A 44 4.98 -5.66 3.02
C ALA A 44 4.62 -5.44 1.56
N ILE A 45 3.49 -4.78 1.30
CA ILE A 45 2.97 -4.57 -0.05
C ILE A 45 2.76 -3.08 -0.25
N PHE A 46 3.40 -2.51 -1.26
CA PHE A 46 3.23 -1.11 -1.66
C PHE A 46 2.36 -1.03 -2.92
N ILE A 47 1.35 -0.16 -2.90
CA ILE A 47 0.40 0.04 -3.98
C ILE A 47 0.41 1.53 -4.33
N GLU A 48 0.57 1.84 -5.62
CA GLU A 48 0.41 3.21 -6.14
C GLU A 48 -0.69 3.20 -7.20
N THR A 49 -1.71 4.03 -6.98
CA THR A 49 -2.85 4.18 -7.89
C THR A 49 -2.48 4.99 -9.13
N PRO A 50 -3.27 4.92 -10.23
CA PRO A 50 -3.05 5.77 -11.40
C PRO A 50 -2.91 7.27 -11.10
N SER A 51 -3.69 7.79 -10.15
CA SER A 51 -3.62 9.20 -9.75
C SER A 51 -2.48 9.52 -8.78
N GLY A 52 -1.69 8.52 -8.38
CA GLY A 52 -0.51 8.67 -7.53
C GLY A 52 -0.75 8.48 -6.04
N ASN A 53 -1.97 8.13 -5.61
CA ASN A 53 -2.25 7.80 -4.21
C ASN A 53 -1.57 6.49 -3.82
N GLN A 54 -1.01 6.45 -2.62
CA GLN A 54 -0.06 5.45 -2.15
C GLN A 54 -0.57 4.73 -0.91
N VAL A 55 -0.48 3.40 -0.95
CA VAL A 55 -0.92 2.55 0.16
C VAL A 55 0.16 1.55 0.50
N LEU A 56 0.44 1.40 1.79
CA LEU A 56 1.29 0.34 2.31
C LEU A 56 0.42 -0.64 3.11
N VAL A 57 0.52 -1.93 2.81
CA VAL A 57 -0.08 -3.01 3.58
C VAL A 57 1.04 -3.81 4.24
N ASP A 58 1.07 -3.77 5.58
CA ASP A 58 2.13 -4.30 6.44
C ASP A 58 3.52 -3.68 6.17
N GLY A 59 4.43 -3.85 7.13
CA GLY A 59 5.76 -3.26 7.14
C GLY A 59 6.91 -4.25 7.16
N GLY A 60 6.64 -5.56 7.17
CA GLY A 60 7.67 -6.57 7.33
C GLY A 60 8.37 -6.50 8.69
N THR A 61 9.48 -7.24 8.80
CA THR A 61 10.38 -7.14 9.95
C THR A 61 11.42 -6.01 9.77
N GLY A 62 11.56 -5.17 10.81
CA GLY A 62 12.68 -4.22 10.92
C GLY A 62 12.73 -3.15 9.82
N LYS A 63 13.92 -2.63 9.52
CA LYS A 63 14.07 -1.42 8.68
C LYS A 63 14.12 -1.67 7.16
N LYS A 64 14.10 -2.93 6.71
CA LYS A 64 14.33 -3.28 5.28
C LYS A 64 13.27 -2.64 4.38
N VAL A 65 12.04 -2.48 4.89
CA VAL A 65 10.94 -1.77 4.20
C VAL A 65 11.32 -0.37 3.73
N LEU A 66 12.15 0.38 4.46
CA LEU A 66 12.57 1.72 4.02
C LEU A 66 13.43 1.68 2.75
N SER A 67 14.30 0.68 2.62
CA SER A 67 15.13 0.50 1.44
C SER A 67 14.28 0.06 0.26
N GLU A 68 13.37 -0.89 0.47
CA GLU A 68 12.47 -1.39 -0.59
C GLU A 68 11.50 -0.30 -1.08
N LEU A 69 10.98 0.55 -0.18
CA LEU A 69 10.21 1.73 -0.56
C LEU A 69 11.05 2.71 -1.36
N GLY A 70 12.31 2.96 -0.95
CA GLY A 70 13.23 3.82 -1.70
C GLY A 70 13.59 3.32 -3.10
N ASP A 71 13.43 2.03 -3.38
CA ASP A 71 13.62 1.44 -4.71
C ASP A 71 12.41 1.63 -5.64
N VAL A 72 11.20 1.77 -5.09
CA VAL A 72 9.95 1.83 -5.87
C VAL A 72 9.32 3.22 -5.89
N MET A 73 9.65 4.07 -4.92
CA MET A 73 9.18 5.44 -4.82
C MET A 73 10.24 6.44 -5.29
N PRO A 74 9.85 7.63 -5.80
CA PRO A 74 10.79 8.70 -6.03
C PRO A 74 11.55 9.08 -4.75
N PHE A 75 12.86 9.32 -4.85
CA PHE A 75 13.72 9.55 -3.68
C PHE A 75 13.29 10.74 -2.78
N PHE A 76 12.55 11.70 -3.34
CA PHE A 76 12.04 12.88 -2.65
C PHE A 76 10.63 12.71 -2.10
N ASP A 77 9.93 11.65 -2.50
CA ASP A 77 8.58 11.37 -2.03
C ASP A 77 8.63 10.77 -0.64
N ARG A 78 7.81 11.33 0.24
CA ARG A 78 7.68 10.95 1.65
C ARG A 78 6.22 10.84 2.06
N SER A 79 5.29 10.83 1.11
CA SER A 79 3.85 10.71 1.39
C SER A 79 3.39 9.26 1.30
N ILE A 80 2.51 8.82 2.19
CA ILE A 80 1.76 7.56 2.06
C ILE A 80 0.32 7.84 2.54
N ASP A 81 -0.66 7.80 1.65
CA ASP A 81 -2.05 8.17 1.99
C ASP A 81 -2.68 7.22 3.01
N ALA A 82 -2.38 5.91 2.93
CA ALA A 82 -2.87 4.95 3.90
C ALA A 82 -1.89 3.82 4.21
N VAL A 83 -1.83 3.46 5.48
CA VAL A 83 -1.15 2.24 5.96
C VAL A 83 -2.19 1.30 6.53
N PHE A 84 -2.25 0.07 6.03
CA PHE A 84 -3.06 -1.00 6.59
C PHE A 84 -2.15 -2.01 7.30
N LEU A 85 -2.40 -2.27 8.58
CA LEU A 85 -1.79 -3.37 9.31
C LEU A 85 -2.77 -4.53 9.35
N THR A 86 -2.36 -5.71 8.87
CA THR A 86 -3.18 -6.91 8.92
C THR A 86 -3.30 -7.41 10.35
N HIS A 87 -2.19 -7.58 11.07
CA HIS A 87 -2.15 -8.02 12.47
C HIS A 87 -0.83 -7.62 13.15
N PRO A 88 -0.77 -7.54 14.49
CA PRO A 88 0.37 -6.96 15.21
C PRO A 88 1.60 -7.86 15.35
N ASP A 89 1.69 -9.00 14.66
CA ASP A 89 2.89 -9.85 14.74
C ASP A 89 4.11 -9.13 14.14
N LEU A 90 5.29 -9.42 14.70
CA LEU A 90 6.52 -8.66 14.47
C LEU A 90 6.92 -8.62 12.99
N ASP A 91 6.67 -9.68 12.25
CA ASP A 91 6.96 -9.77 10.82
C ASP A 91 5.96 -9.02 9.93
N HIS A 92 4.94 -8.40 10.51
CA HIS A 92 4.01 -7.51 9.83
C HIS A 92 4.10 -6.08 10.35
N VAL A 93 4.11 -5.88 11.68
CA VAL A 93 4.17 -4.53 12.28
C VAL A 93 5.60 -3.98 12.37
N GLY A 94 6.62 -4.84 12.31
CA GLY A 94 7.97 -4.53 12.76
C GLY A 94 8.64 -3.35 12.06
N GLY A 95 8.37 -3.15 10.77
CA GLY A 95 8.89 -2.01 10.00
C GLY A 95 8.08 -0.73 10.10
N LEU A 96 6.82 -0.80 10.54
CA LEU A 96 5.93 0.36 10.56
C LEU A 96 6.39 1.51 11.46
N PRO A 97 7.02 1.29 12.65
CA PRO A 97 7.60 2.39 13.41
C PRO A 97 8.56 3.26 12.60
N GLU A 98 9.36 2.64 11.74
CA GLU A 98 10.33 3.36 10.93
C GLU A 98 9.67 4.03 9.72
N VAL A 99 8.66 3.40 9.12
CA VAL A 99 7.84 4.03 8.08
C VAL A 99 7.17 5.29 8.65
N LEU A 100 6.46 5.17 9.77
CA LEU A 100 5.77 6.30 10.39
C LEU A 100 6.72 7.41 10.86
N LYS A 101 8.00 7.13 11.13
CA LYS A 101 8.99 8.17 11.43
C LYS A 101 9.43 8.94 10.18
N ASN A 102 9.63 8.24 9.06
CA ASN A 102 10.26 8.78 7.86
C ASN A 102 9.28 9.25 6.78
N TYR A 103 8.02 8.82 6.83
CA TYR A 103 6.96 9.20 5.91
C TYR A 103 5.84 9.96 6.64
N ASP A 104 5.16 10.82 5.88
CA ASP A 104 3.93 11.50 6.26
C ASP A 104 2.77 10.59 5.87
N VAL A 105 1.99 10.16 6.87
CA VAL A 105 0.91 9.20 6.71
C VAL A 105 -0.41 9.81 7.16
N ASP A 106 -1.43 9.78 6.29
CA ASP A 106 -2.72 10.41 6.59
C ASP A 106 -3.66 9.47 7.34
N LEU A 107 -3.70 8.19 6.94
CA LEU A 107 -4.59 7.18 7.49
C LEU A 107 -3.83 5.92 7.93
N TYR A 108 -4.11 5.46 9.13
CA TYR A 108 -3.68 4.15 9.64
C TYR A 108 -4.90 3.29 9.94
N VAL A 109 -4.94 2.08 9.37
CA VAL A 109 -6.02 1.11 9.56
C VAL A 109 -5.47 -0.18 10.15
N ASP A 110 -6.06 -0.65 11.24
CA ASP A 110 -5.61 -1.85 11.94
C ASP A 110 -6.80 -2.70 12.43
N PRO A 111 -6.61 -3.96 12.86
CA PRO A 111 -7.72 -4.78 13.35
C PRO A 111 -8.28 -4.30 14.70
N GLY A 112 -7.61 -3.36 15.38
CA GLY A 112 -8.03 -2.83 16.68
C GLY A 112 -7.84 -3.82 17.82
N GLN A 113 -7.02 -4.86 17.62
CA GLN A 113 -6.63 -5.78 18.68
C GLN A 113 -5.66 -5.06 19.62
N PRO A 114 -5.92 -5.04 20.93
CA PRO A 114 -4.98 -4.45 21.87
C PRO A 114 -3.69 -5.27 21.91
N ASP A 115 -2.60 -4.67 21.47
CA ASP A 115 -1.25 -5.09 21.83
C ASP A 115 -0.56 -3.92 22.54
N THR A 116 0.22 -4.22 23.58
CA THR A 116 0.77 -3.21 24.49
C THR A 116 2.29 -3.23 24.55
N LEU A 117 2.93 -4.11 23.78
CA LEU A 117 4.37 -4.30 23.81
C LEU A 117 4.99 -4.13 22.41
N GLY A 118 6.30 -3.88 22.40
CA GLY A 118 7.10 -3.83 21.18
C GLY A 118 6.69 -2.77 20.17
N GLU A 119 6.76 -3.15 18.90
CA GLU A 119 6.63 -2.28 17.74
C GLU A 119 5.20 -1.78 17.55
N TYR A 120 4.17 -2.56 17.90
CA TYR A 120 2.79 -2.09 17.84
C TYR A 120 2.54 -0.94 18.82
N ALA A 121 3.07 -1.01 20.05
CA ALA A 121 2.96 0.08 21.01
C ALA A 121 3.67 1.36 20.53
N GLU A 122 4.79 1.22 19.82
CA GLU A 122 5.49 2.35 19.19
C GLU A 122 4.70 2.93 18.01
N VAL A 123 4.08 2.10 17.17
CA VAL A 123 3.15 2.54 16.11
C VAL A 123 2.01 3.36 16.72
N GLU A 124 1.35 2.83 17.75
CA GLU A 124 0.27 3.53 18.45
C GLU A 124 0.72 4.87 19.04
N ARG A 125 1.95 4.95 19.56
CA ARG A 125 2.55 6.19 20.05
C ARG A 125 2.75 7.19 18.93
N LEU A 126 3.32 6.77 17.79
CA LEU A 126 3.60 7.61 16.63
C LEU A 126 2.32 8.09 15.95
N VAL A 127 1.31 7.23 15.82
CA VAL A 127 -0.02 7.57 15.30
C VAL A 127 -0.64 8.72 16.10
N ARG A 128 -0.54 8.68 17.44
CA ARG A 128 -1.01 9.76 18.30
C ARG A 128 -0.12 11.00 18.23
N GLU A 129 1.20 10.83 18.24
CA GLU A 129 2.16 11.95 18.22
C GLU A 129 2.07 12.77 16.93
N LYS A 130 1.89 12.09 15.79
CA LYS A 130 1.81 12.71 14.46
C LYS A 130 0.38 13.06 14.02
N ASP A 131 -0.61 12.87 14.90
CA ASP A 131 -2.04 13.11 14.61
C ASP A 131 -2.55 12.35 13.36
N ILE A 132 -2.06 11.12 13.16
CA ILE A 132 -2.47 10.26 12.05
C ILE A 132 -3.88 9.76 12.33
N LYS A 133 -4.78 9.84 11.34
CA LYS A 133 -6.14 9.34 11.50
C LYS A 133 -6.09 7.83 11.65
N ARG A 134 -6.54 7.31 12.80
CA ARG A 134 -6.67 5.86 13.01
C ARG A 134 -8.11 5.39 12.76
N LEU A 135 -8.27 4.32 12.01
CA LEU A 135 -9.52 3.59 11.86
C LEU A 135 -9.33 2.11 12.19
N VAL A 136 -10.36 1.51 12.78
CA VAL A 136 -10.37 0.08 13.06
C VAL A 136 -11.07 -0.63 11.91
N GLY A 137 -10.33 -1.44 11.15
CA GLY A 137 -10.82 -2.14 9.96
C GLY A 137 -11.87 -3.20 10.31
N ARG A 138 -13.05 -3.10 9.69
CA ARG A 138 -14.15 -4.06 9.85
C ARG A 138 -14.74 -4.45 8.51
N ARG A 139 -15.26 -5.68 8.44
CA ARG A 139 -15.93 -6.22 7.26
C ARG A 139 -16.92 -5.22 6.67
N GLY A 140 -16.84 -5.02 5.35
CA GLY A 140 -17.71 -4.13 4.58
C GLY A 140 -17.23 -2.67 4.52
N MET A 141 -16.19 -2.29 5.27
CA MET A 141 -15.55 -0.98 5.08
C MET A 141 -14.87 -0.92 3.72
N LYS A 142 -15.12 0.17 3.00
CA LYS A 142 -14.55 0.44 1.67
C LYS A 142 -13.79 1.75 1.69
N PHE A 143 -12.60 1.73 1.11
CA PHE A 143 -11.70 2.86 0.96
C PHE A 143 -11.52 3.09 -0.54
N LEU A 144 -12.09 4.19 -1.03
CA LEU A 144 -11.91 4.62 -2.42
C LEU A 144 -10.54 5.30 -2.52
N LEU A 145 -9.57 4.62 -3.13
CA LEU A 145 -8.21 5.13 -3.29
C LEU A 145 -8.07 5.94 -4.58
N ASP A 146 -8.81 5.59 -5.63
CA ASP A 146 -8.87 6.33 -6.90
C ASP A 146 -10.21 5.99 -7.58
N LYS A 147 -10.56 6.67 -8.67
CA LYS A 147 -11.81 6.50 -9.42
C LYS A 147 -12.21 5.04 -9.64
N ASP A 148 -11.23 4.19 -9.98
CA ASP A 148 -11.43 2.77 -10.29
C ASP A 148 -10.63 1.85 -9.34
N VAL A 149 -10.13 2.36 -8.21
CA VAL A 149 -9.32 1.59 -7.25
C VAL A 149 -9.96 1.64 -5.86
N VAL A 150 -10.40 0.48 -5.37
CA VAL A 150 -11.06 0.35 -4.07
C VAL A 150 -10.38 -0.71 -3.24
N VAL A 151 -10.09 -0.40 -1.97
CA VAL A 151 -9.74 -1.40 -0.95
C VAL A 151 -10.97 -1.68 -0.09
N GLU A 152 -11.38 -2.94 -0.02
CA GLU A 152 -12.46 -3.41 0.85
C GLU A 152 -11.90 -4.32 1.94
N VAL A 153 -12.33 -4.09 3.18
CA VAL A 153 -12.08 -4.99 4.30
C VAL A 153 -13.12 -6.11 4.26
N LEU A 154 -12.68 -7.34 4.05
CA LEU A 154 -13.53 -8.54 4.03
C LEU A 154 -13.68 -9.18 5.42
N PHE A 155 -12.69 -8.98 6.28
CA PHE A 155 -12.64 -9.53 7.65
C PHE A 155 -11.69 -8.65 8.51
N PRO A 156 -11.88 -8.52 9.84
CA PRO A 156 -12.87 -9.15 10.70
C PRO A 156 -14.22 -8.45 10.75
N GLU A 157 -15.30 -9.21 10.95
CA GLU A 157 -16.62 -8.64 11.27
C GLU A 157 -16.68 -8.19 12.75
N LYS A 158 -16.09 -8.98 13.64
CA LYS A 158 -15.94 -8.72 15.06
C LYS A 158 -14.57 -9.24 15.51
N ILE A 159 -13.98 -8.61 16.51
CA ILE A 159 -12.78 -9.16 17.17
C ILE A 159 -13.20 -10.43 17.92
N ALA A 160 -12.49 -11.52 17.70
CA ALA A 160 -12.65 -12.72 18.51
C ALA A 160 -11.96 -12.53 19.88
N ASP A 161 -12.67 -12.83 20.97
CA ASP A 161 -12.11 -12.81 22.32
C ASP A 161 -11.10 -13.96 22.50
N GLY A 162 -9.92 -13.65 23.04
CA GLY A 162 -8.92 -14.62 23.48
C GLY A 162 -8.23 -15.40 22.34
N GLY A 163 -6.95 -15.10 22.10
CA GLY A 163 -6.06 -15.94 21.29
C GLY A 163 -5.20 -15.20 20.27
N ASN A 164 -4.49 -16.01 19.48
CA ASN A 164 -3.53 -15.65 18.43
C ASN A 164 -4.00 -14.46 17.56
N ASN A 165 -3.10 -13.50 17.33
CA ASN A 165 -3.32 -12.30 16.52
C ASN A 165 -3.86 -12.63 15.11
N ASN A 166 -3.46 -13.78 14.57
CA ASN A 166 -3.83 -14.25 13.23
C ASN A 166 -5.34 -14.52 13.06
N LYS A 167 -6.09 -14.64 14.17
CA LYS A 167 -7.55 -14.82 14.13
C LYS A 167 -8.29 -13.54 13.81
N ASN A 168 -7.65 -12.39 14.01
CA ASN A 168 -8.23 -11.07 13.80
C ASN A 168 -7.58 -10.34 12.62
N SER A 169 -6.71 -11.01 11.84
CA SER A 169 -6.00 -10.40 10.71
C SER A 169 -6.96 -9.73 9.75
N LEU A 170 -6.66 -8.50 9.31
CA LEU A 170 -7.41 -7.89 8.23
C LEU A 170 -7.23 -8.72 6.96
N VAL A 171 -8.35 -9.05 6.33
CA VAL A 171 -8.36 -9.57 4.95
C VAL A 171 -8.85 -8.45 4.06
N LEU A 172 -8.02 -8.08 3.09
CA LEU A 172 -8.26 -6.94 2.20
C LEU A 172 -8.44 -7.44 0.76
N ARG A 173 -9.41 -6.86 0.06
CA ARG A 173 -9.56 -6.98 -1.39
C ARG A 173 -9.28 -5.64 -2.02
N LEU A 174 -8.31 -5.58 -2.92
CA LEU A 174 -8.08 -4.44 -3.80
C LEU A 174 -8.73 -4.75 -5.15
N SER A 175 -9.70 -3.96 -5.54
CA SER A 175 -10.36 -4.06 -6.85
C SER A 175 -9.85 -2.95 -7.76
N TYR A 176 -9.38 -3.32 -8.96
CA TYR A 176 -9.00 -2.39 -10.02
C TYR A 176 -9.49 -2.91 -11.37
N LYS A 177 -10.46 -2.20 -11.96
CA LYS A 177 -11.16 -2.63 -13.18
C LYS A 177 -11.79 -4.02 -13.02
N ASN A 178 -11.30 -5.04 -13.75
CA ASN A 178 -11.81 -6.40 -13.71
C ASN A 178 -10.94 -7.35 -12.86
N GLU A 179 -9.92 -6.80 -12.20
CA GLU A 179 -8.92 -7.55 -11.45
C GLU A 179 -9.11 -7.32 -9.96
N ASP A 180 -9.05 -8.41 -9.20
CA ASP A 180 -9.11 -8.39 -7.74
C ASP A 180 -7.83 -9.00 -7.14
N PHE A 181 -7.20 -8.26 -6.24
CA PHE A 181 -6.08 -8.77 -5.44
C PHE A 181 -6.56 -9.04 -4.03
N LEU A 182 -6.31 -10.26 -3.55
CA LEU A 182 -6.65 -10.65 -2.18
C LEU A 182 -5.39 -10.72 -1.32
N MET A 183 -5.35 -9.88 -0.29
CA MET A 183 -4.29 -9.81 0.72
C MET A 183 -4.85 -10.36 2.04
N THR A 184 -4.36 -11.51 2.47
CA THR A 184 -4.93 -12.22 3.63
C THR A 184 -4.12 -12.07 4.91
N GLY A 185 -2.90 -11.52 4.81
CA GLY A 185 -1.86 -11.72 5.82
C GLY A 185 -1.79 -13.19 6.23
N ASP A 186 -1.65 -13.41 7.53
CA ASP A 186 -1.57 -14.73 8.16
C ASP A 186 -2.92 -15.28 8.66
N ALA A 187 -4.05 -14.78 8.13
CA ALA A 187 -5.37 -15.25 8.52
C ALA A 187 -5.45 -16.79 8.51
N GLU A 188 -5.86 -17.42 9.63
CA GLU A 188 -5.84 -18.89 9.79
C GLU A 188 -6.84 -19.62 8.88
N ARG A 189 -7.88 -18.94 8.37
CA ARG A 189 -8.91 -19.51 7.47
C ARG A 189 -9.05 -18.76 6.14
N PRO A 190 -7.99 -18.64 5.31
CA PRO A 190 -8.07 -17.89 4.05
C PRO A 190 -9.09 -18.47 3.07
N ALA A 191 -9.34 -19.79 3.13
CA ALA A 191 -10.21 -20.49 2.19
C ALA A 191 -11.70 -20.11 2.35
N GLU A 192 -12.20 -19.92 3.58
CA GLU A 192 -13.58 -19.48 3.82
C GLU A 192 -13.77 -18.03 3.36
N TYR A 193 -12.77 -17.17 3.56
CA TYR A 193 -12.81 -15.77 3.09
C TYR A 193 -12.73 -15.64 1.57
N PHE A 194 -11.92 -16.46 0.90
CA PHE A 194 -11.86 -16.52 -0.56
C PHE A 194 -13.21 -16.95 -1.15
N LEU A 195 -13.90 -17.91 -0.51
CA LEU A 195 -15.24 -18.34 -0.93
C LEU A 195 -16.30 -17.25 -0.72
N ILE A 196 -16.24 -16.50 0.40
CA ILE A 196 -17.12 -15.33 0.64
C ILE A 196 -16.85 -14.20 -0.37
N ALA A 197 -15.59 -13.97 -0.73
CA ALA A 197 -15.23 -12.99 -1.76
C ALA A 197 -15.80 -13.37 -3.14
N LYS A 198 -15.79 -14.67 -3.46
CA LYS A 198 -16.33 -15.21 -4.72
C LYS A 198 -17.86 -15.24 -4.76
N GLU A 199 -18.54 -15.33 -3.61
CA GLU A 199 -20.01 -15.44 -3.55
C GLU A 199 -20.73 -14.18 -4.09
N ASN A 200 -20.02 -13.05 -4.20
CA ASN A 200 -20.55 -11.79 -4.74
C ASN A 200 -20.09 -11.43 -6.16
N ASP A 201 -19.16 -12.15 -6.78
CA ASP A 201 -18.60 -11.76 -8.09
C ASP A 201 -18.27 -12.99 -8.96
N LEU A 202 -19.13 -13.28 -9.95
CA LEU A 202 -18.96 -14.37 -10.90
C LEU A 202 -18.06 -14.00 -12.10
N HIS A 203 -17.32 -12.88 -12.05
CA HIS A 203 -16.64 -12.33 -13.23
C HIS A 203 -15.19 -11.84 -13.05
N SER A 204 -14.62 -11.76 -11.83
CA SER A 204 -13.24 -11.25 -11.65
C SER A 204 -12.18 -12.36 -11.57
N GLU A 205 -10.98 -12.05 -12.07
CA GLU A 205 -9.78 -12.86 -11.83
C GLU A 205 -9.21 -12.46 -10.47
N VAL A 206 -9.23 -13.39 -9.51
CA VAL A 206 -8.76 -13.13 -8.13
C VAL A 206 -7.35 -13.70 -7.96
N GLN A 207 -6.37 -12.81 -7.82
CA GLN A 207 -5.01 -13.22 -7.48
C GLN A 207 -4.85 -13.29 -5.95
N LYS A 208 -4.72 -14.50 -5.42
CA LYS A 208 -4.36 -14.71 -4.02
C LYS A 208 -2.87 -14.42 -3.84
N VAL A 209 -2.55 -13.43 -3.02
CA VAL A 209 -1.17 -13.07 -2.70
C VAL A 209 -0.84 -13.63 -1.31
N GLN A 210 0.07 -14.61 -1.24
CA GLN A 210 0.59 -15.16 0.02
C GLN A 210 2.11 -15.28 -0.03
N PRO A 211 2.85 -14.64 0.89
CA PRO A 211 4.31 -14.73 0.94
C PRO A 211 4.78 -15.98 1.69
N ARG A 212 4.44 -17.19 1.20
CA ARG A 212 5.14 -18.40 1.67
C ARG A 212 6.37 -18.64 0.80
N ILE A 213 7.50 -18.04 1.22
CA ILE A 213 8.88 -18.39 0.84
C ILE A 213 9.11 -18.40 -0.69
N CYS A 214 9.64 -17.28 -1.23
CA CYS A 214 10.69 -17.20 -2.26
C CYS A 214 10.60 -15.94 -3.14
N PHE A 215 11.67 -15.15 -3.13
CA PHE A 215 12.27 -14.37 -4.24
C PHE A 215 11.44 -14.18 -5.51
N TRP A 216 10.42 -13.31 -5.51
CA TRP A 216 9.99 -12.65 -6.75
C TRP A 216 9.47 -11.25 -6.42
N LYS A 217 10.15 -10.22 -6.93
CA LYS A 217 9.57 -8.87 -7.13
C LYS A 217 8.43 -9.08 -8.15
N MET A 218 7.24 -9.41 -7.69
CA MET A 218 6.10 -9.62 -8.57
C MET A 218 5.57 -8.25 -9.00
N PHE A 219 6.07 -7.76 -10.13
CA PHE A 219 5.50 -6.62 -10.84
C PHE A 219 4.26 -7.10 -11.59
N VAL A 220 3.08 -6.80 -11.07
CA VAL A 220 1.86 -6.92 -11.87
C VAL A 220 1.54 -5.55 -12.44
N LEU A 221 2.05 -5.28 -13.65
CA LEU A 221 1.58 -4.17 -14.46
C LEU A 221 0.27 -4.61 -15.11
N LEU A 222 -0.86 -4.19 -14.54
CA LEU A 222 -2.16 -4.37 -15.18
C LEU A 222 -2.35 -3.28 -16.24
N THR A 223 -1.84 -3.55 -17.44
CA THR A 223 -2.19 -2.82 -18.66
C THR A 223 -3.47 -3.41 -19.26
N PRO A 224 -4.29 -2.59 -19.98
CA PRO A 224 -5.49 -3.08 -20.68
C PRO A 224 -5.21 -4.14 -21.74
#